data_AF-A0A448Z1T7-F1
#
_entry.id   AF-A0A448Z1T7-F1
#
_cell.length_a   1.000
_cell.length_b   1.000
_cell.length_c   1.000
_cell.angle_alpha   90.00
_cell.angle_beta   90.00
_cell.angle_gamma   90.00
#
_symmetry.space_group_name_H-M   'P 1'
#
loop_
_entity.id
_entity.type
_entity.pdbx_description
1 polymer ?
#
loop_
_entity_poly.entity_id
_entity_poly.type
_entity_poly.pdbx_seq_one_letter_code
_entity_poly.pdbx_strand_id
1 'polypeptide(L)'
;MAPESYRKNDPEPPVVDGDKRLPSTETNQQQFRAPECNSTYRAPPCVRLLGGSDASDCCDETSRNVLVGNLRIHGWSPIVVPDAPSPSPSKEEILGIFRRRNQRVGDGTNELGDVVYVPSESGSSEGTVEPKESLEVGLSNCQDPPDGHPLPGESDERTVKTFCRTLSWIAHRVCGVVLELPPDSFLPLDPGESLDLLRVFHYYAVAGEEGTSPAPTLGSSEHTDWGSLTVVWQDAVGGLQTYCRSSHRWIDVRPEAEAEAETPVRRKGHRWRCIVHVGDMASLVLGSPHAGPTAAGESNGSENDKKNDKNNDADALPVSWPSPRHRVVSPSREERVSLVYFGYPPRSLSLDRIRAVLDGGWKHSPTRGRRLPLGDYYLLRNQSATGAGGKAGDGNGDGNINGNEDDSEAGRLFRKMWDLPIQDIVRLKWEQVNRD
;
A
#
# COMPACT_ATOMS: atom_id res chain seq x y z
N MET A 1 65.11 -39.70 27.96
CA MET A 1 65.90 -38.50 28.32
C MET A 1 66.30 -37.82 27.01
N ALA A 2 65.91 -36.56 26.84
CA ALA A 2 66.40 -35.64 25.79
C ALA A 2 67.89 -35.27 26.08
N PRO A 3 68.65 -34.49 25.25
CA PRO A 3 68.17 -33.34 24.46
C PRO A 3 68.81 -33.05 23.07
N GLU A 4 68.08 -32.18 22.36
CA GLU A 4 68.45 -31.07 21.44
C GLU A 4 69.52 -31.21 20.35
N SER A 5 69.13 -30.85 19.12
CA SER A 5 70.01 -30.16 18.18
C SER A 5 69.25 -29.19 17.25
N TYR A 6 69.71 -27.93 17.25
CA TYR A 6 69.35 -26.84 16.34
C TYR A 6 70.32 -26.88 15.14
N ARG A 7 69.83 -26.77 13.89
CA ARG A 7 70.63 -26.27 12.76
C ARG A 7 69.78 -25.45 11.78
N LYS A 8 70.25 -24.21 11.59
CA LYS A 8 69.94 -23.28 10.50
C LYS A 8 70.45 -23.83 9.16
N ASN A 9 69.77 -23.52 8.06
CA ASN A 9 70.35 -23.55 6.71
C ASN A 9 70.01 -22.24 5.97
N ASP A 10 71.01 -21.80 5.23
CA ASP A 10 71.23 -20.53 4.53
C ASP A 10 70.61 -20.47 3.11
N PRO A 11 70.70 -19.33 2.37
CA PRO A 11 69.66 -18.79 1.48
C PRO A 11 70.01 -18.71 -0.04
N GLU A 12 69.12 -18.01 -0.78
CA GLU A 12 69.19 -17.40 -2.15
C GLU A 12 68.50 -18.13 -3.33
N PRO A 13 68.05 -17.44 -4.42
CA PRO A 13 67.88 -15.99 -4.69
C PRO A 13 66.47 -15.60 -5.30
N PRO A 14 66.20 -14.30 -5.61
CA PRO A 14 64.91 -13.81 -6.15
C PRO A 14 64.99 -13.23 -7.57
N VAL A 15 64.15 -13.65 -8.54
CA VAL A 15 63.90 -12.99 -9.86
C VAL A 15 62.53 -13.48 -10.43
N VAL A 16 61.44 -12.69 -10.49
CA VAL A 16 60.87 -11.78 -11.54
C VAL A 16 59.65 -12.35 -12.32
N ASP A 17 58.59 -11.52 -12.34
CA ASP A 17 57.45 -11.32 -13.25
C ASP A 17 56.30 -12.33 -13.44
N GLY A 18 55.09 -11.75 -13.59
CA GLY A 18 54.00 -12.38 -14.33
C GLY A 18 52.60 -12.27 -13.72
N ASP A 19 52.06 -11.05 -13.65
CA ASP A 19 50.64 -10.71 -13.93
C ASP A 19 49.56 -11.77 -13.62
N LYS A 20 48.94 -11.69 -12.42
CA LYS A 20 47.56 -12.18 -12.20
C LYS A 20 46.78 -11.22 -11.30
N ARG A 21 46.06 -10.34 -11.98
CA ARG A 21 44.88 -9.60 -11.50
C ARG A 21 44.02 -10.47 -10.59
N LEU A 22 43.92 -10.09 -9.31
CA LEU A 22 42.93 -10.62 -8.38
C LEU A 22 41.53 -10.12 -8.81
N PRO A 23 40.50 -10.98 -8.89
CA PRO A 23 39.17 -10.53 -9.25
C PRO A 23 38.59 -9.69 -8.10
N SER A 24 38.28 -8.44 -8.42
CA SER A 24 37.45 -7.56 -7.59
C SER A 24 36.11 -8.23 -7.34
N THR A 25 35.74 -8.35 -6.07
CA THR A 25 34.40 -8.73 -5.61
C THR A 25 33.40 -7.66 -6.05
N GLU A 26 32.81 -7.85 -7.23
CA GLU A 26 31.59 -7.14 -7.63
C GLU A 26 30.44 -7.68 -6.79
N THR A 27 29.98 -6.87 -5.85
CA THR A 27 28.67 -7.01 -5.20
C THR A 27 27.61 -6.95 -6.30
N ASN A 28 27.02 -8.11 -6.59
CA ASN A 28 25.99 -8.28 -7.61
C ASN A 28 24.68 -7.63 -7.13
N GLN A 29 24.60 -6.29 -7.16
CA GLN A 29 23.34 -5.56 -7.09
C GLN A 29 22.60 -5.80 -8.40
N GLN A 30 21.78 -6.86 -8.43
CA GLN A 30 20.86 -7.10 -9.53
C GLN A 30 19.96 -5.88 -9.69
N GLN A 31 20.16 -5.15 -10.78
CA GLN A 31 19.37 -4.01 -11.19
C GLN A 31 17.96 -4.52 -11.53
N PHE A 32 17.02 -4.41 -10.58
CA PHE A 32 15.62 -4.82 -10.77
C PHE A 32 14.99 -3.97 -11.89
N ARG A 33 14.95 -4.51 -13.10
CA ARG A 33 14.08 -3.98 -14.17
C ARG A 33 12.64 -4.37 -13.85
N ALA A 34 11.71 -3.42 -13.93
CA ALA A 34 10.29 -3.71 -13.84
C ALA A 34 9.93 -4.70 -14.97
N PRO A 35 9.32 -5.85 -14.68
CA PRO A 35 8.89 -6.78 -15.73
C PRO A 35 7.80 -6.13 -16.59
N GLU A 36 7.95 -6.24 -17.91
CA GLU A 36 6.88 -5.95 -18.86
C GLU A 36 5.69 -6.88 -18.53
N CYS A 37 4.51 -6.31 -18.20
CA CYS A 37 3.28 -7.09 -18.06
C CYS A 37 2.85 -7.57 -19.46
N ASN A 38 3.51 -8.58 -20.01
CA ASN A 38 3.00 -9.26 -21.20
C ASN A 38 1.84 -10.19 -20.82
N SER A 39 1.26 -10.88 -21.80
CA SER A 39 0.11 -11.81 -21.67
C SER A 39 0.23 -12.90 -20.59
N THR A 40 1.38 -12.99 -19.91
CA THR A 40 1.72 -13.90 -18.82
C THR A 40 1.84 -13.22 -17.45
N TYR A 41 1.26 -12.04 -17.21
CA TYR A 41 1.33 -11.40 -15.88
C TYR A 41 0.98 -12.38 -14.76
N ARG A 42 1.96 -12.65 -13.89
CA ARG A 42 1.76 -13.44 -12.68
C ARG A 42 1.64 -12.46 -11.52
N ALA A 43 0.65 -12.68 -10.66
CA ALA A 43 0.55 -11.97 -9.40
C ALA A 43 1.89 -12.04 -8.65
N PRO A 44 2.28 -10.97 -7.93
CA PRO A 44 3.50 -10.97 -7.13
C PRO A 44 3.51 -12.19 -6.18
N PRO A 45 4.67 -12.83 -5.98
CA PRO A 45 4.79 -13.97 -5.10
C PRO A 45 4.36 -13.60 -3.68
N CYS A 46 3.64 -14.51 -3.02
CA CYS A 46 3.19 -14.32 -1.65
C CYS A 46 4.36 -14.40 -0.66
N VAL A 47 4.42 -13.44 0.26
CA VAL A 47 5.49 -13.36 1.26
C VAL A 47 4.99 -13.87 2.60
N ARG A 48 5.72 -14.83 3.18
CA ARG A 48 5.43 -15.29 4.54
C ARG A 48 6.25 -14.50 5.54
N LEU A 49 5.58 -13.73 6.40
CA LEU A 49 6.23 -13.11 7.56
C LEU A 49 6.56 -14.19 8.61
N LEU A 50 7.62 -14.01 9.38
CA LEU A 50 7.95 -14.90 10.50
C LEU A 50 7.21 -14.45 11.78
N GLY A 51 6.76 -15.44 12.53
CA GLY A 51 6.13 -15.26 13.84
C GLY A 51 7.20 -15.17 14.91
N GLY A 52 7.29 -14.02 15.58
CA GLY A 52 8.26 -13.76 16.63
C GLY A 52 8.00 -12.38 17.26
N SER A 53 8.15 -12.28 18.58
CA SER A 53 8.00 -11.03 19.35
C SER A 53 9.18 -10.06 19.14
N ASP A 54 10.33 -10.58 18.72
CA ASP A 54 11.55 -9.79 18.55
C ASP A 54 11.71 -9.34 17.09
N ALA A 55 12.09 -8.06 16.91
CA ALA A 55 12.31 -7.46 15.60
C ALA A 55 13.42 -8.16 14.78
N SER A 56 14.31 -8.92 15.42
CA SER A 56 15.39 -9.68 14.77
C SER A 56 14.95 -11.02 14.17
N ASP A 57 13.73 -11.50 14.43
CA ASP A 57 13.26 -12.86 14.05
C ASP A 57 11.91 -12.85 13.28
N CYS A 58 11.60 -11.69 12.70
CA CYS A 58 10.30 -11.33 12.16
C CYS A 58 10.07 -11.66 10.68
N CYS A 59 11.16 -11.88 9.94
CA CYS A 59 11.21 -12.01 8.50
C CYS A 59 12.64 -12.45 8.14
N ASP A 60 12.79 -13.56 7.43
CA ASP A 60 14.10 -13.88 6.84
C ASP A 60 14.43 -12.86 5.73
N GLU A 61 15.71 -12.67 5.46
CA GLU A 61 16.19 -11.69 4.47
C GLU A 61 15.58 -11.91 3.08
N THR A 62 15.24 -13.16 2.72
CA THR A 62 14.62 -13.47 1.42
C THR A 62 13.19 -12.93 1.39
N SER A 63 12.39 -13.24 2.40
CA SER A 63 11.02 -12.75 2.55
C SER A 63 10.97 -11.22 2.57
N ARG A 64 11.94 -10.56 3.23
CA ARG A 64 12.09 -9.10 3.22
C ARG A 64 12.32 -8.58 1.81
N ASN A 65 13.31 -9.12 1.11
CA ASN A 65 13.66 -8.69 -0.24
C ASN A 65 12.52 -8.91 -1.25
N VAL A 66 11.76 -10.01 -1.11
CA VAL A 66 10.58 -10.25 -1.94
C VAL A 66 9.48 -9.22 -1.65
N LEU A 67 9.19 -8.92 -0.39
CA LEU A 67 8.18 -7.90 -0.05
C LEU A 67 8.56 -6.52 -0.57
N VAL A 68 9.80 -6.10 -0.31
CA VAL A 68 10.33 -4.81 -0.80
C VAL A 68 10.30 -4.77 -2.33
N GLY A 69 10.71 -5.85 -3.00
CA GLY A 69 10.64 -5.97 -4.46
C GLY A 69 9.21 -5.84 -4.99
N ASN A 70 8.26 -6.56 -4.40
CA ASN A 70 6.85 -6.51 -4.76
C ASN A 70 6.27 -5.10 -4.62
N LEU A 71 6.51 -4.44 -3.48
CA LEU A 71 6.02 -3.08 -3.23
C LEU A 71 6.70 -2.04 -4.13
N ARG A 72 7.98 -2.20 -4.47
CA ARG A 72 8.67 -1.29 -5.39
C ARG A 72 8.19 -1.42 -6.83
N ILE A 73 7.88 -2.63 -7.28
CA ILE A 73 7.52 -2.92 -8.67
C ILE A 73 6.02 -2.74 -8.91
N HIS A 74 5.20 -3.36 -8.05
CA HIS A 74 3.76 -3.45 -8.23
C HIS A 74 2.99 -2.47 -7.34
N GLY A 75 3.61 -1.94 -6.29
CA GLY A 75 2.93 -1.16 -5.28
C GLY A 75 2.17 -1.99 -4.25
N TRP A 76 2.12 -3.31 -4.42
CA TRP A 76 1.38 -4.22 -3.55
C TRP A 76 2.03 -5.60 -3.43
N SER A 77 1.68 -6.33 -2.37
CA SER A 77 2.12 -7.71 -2.14
C SER A 77 1.09 -8.50 -1.34
N PRO A 78 0.82 -9.76 -1.70
CA PRO A 78 0.18 -10.69 -0.79
C PRO A 78 1.16 -11.09 0.31
N ILE A 79 0.66 -11.18 1.54
CA ILE A 79 1.42 -11.57 2.73
C ILE A 79 0.67 -12.62 3.55
N VAL A 80 1.40 -13.54 4.16
CA VAL A 80 0.91 -14.46 5.19
C VAL A 80 1.56 -14.09 6.51
N VAL A 81 0.73 -13.79 7.51
CA VAL A 81 1.17 -13.39 8.84
C VAL A 81 0.78 -14.49 9.83
N PRO A 82 1.73 -15.34 10.26
CA PRO A 82 1.49 -16.29 11.34
C PRO A 82 1.49 -15.58 12.71
N ASP A 83 0.91 -16.26 13.70
CA ASP A 83 0.93 -15.86 15.11
C ASP A 83 0.37 -14.45 15.35
N ALA A 84 -0.68 -14.07 14.60
CA ALA A 84 -1.37 -12.81 14.79
C ALA A 84 -2.11 -12.75 16.15
N PRO A 85 -2.33 -11.56 16.73
CA PRO A 85 -3.00 -11.40 18.03
C PRO A 85 -4.42 -11.97 18.13
N SER A 86 -5.14 -12.08 17.01
CA SER A 86 -6.48 -12.65 16.94
C SER A 86 -6.62 -13.61 15.74
N PRO A 87 -7.61 -14.52 15.73
CA PRO A 87 -7.97 -15.25 14.52
C PRO A 87 -8.39 -14.30 13.39
N SER A 88 -8.14 -14.71 12.14
CA SER A 88 -8.74 -14.06 10.97
C SER A 88 -10.25 -14.26 10.99
N PRO A 89 -11.05 -13.27 10.52
CA PRO A 89 -12.50 -13.40 10.51
C PRO A 89 -12.97 -14.50 9.55
N SER A 90 -14.20 -14.96 9.77
CA SER A 90 -14.94 -15.70 8.74
C SER A 90 -15.91 -14.78 8.00
N LYS A 91 -16.27 -15.14 6.76
CA LYS A 91 -17.33 -14.46 6.00
C LYS A 91 -18.64 -14.37 6.79
N GLU A 92 -19.04 -15.49 7.42
CA GLU A 92 -20.28 -15.58 8.19
C GLU A 92 -20.28 -14.72 9.45
N GLU A 93 -19.12 -14.57 10.10
CA GLU A 93 -18.94 -13.68 11.25
C GLU A 93 -19.19 -12.22 10.86
N ILE A 94 -18.58 -11.76 9.76
CA ILE A 94 -18.77 -10.39 9.26
C ILE A 94 -20.22 -10.17 8.81
N LEU A 95 -20.78 -11.07 7.99
CA LEU A 95 -22.19 -10.98 7.57
C LEU A 95 -23.16 -11.04 8.76
N GLY A 96 -22.79 -11.76 9.82
CA GLY A 96 -23.55 -11.82 11.06
C GLY A 96 -23.61 -10.48 11.78
N ILE A 97 -22.52 -9.72 11.79
CA ILE A 97 -22.46 -8.36 12.36
C ILE A 97 -23.42 -7.44 11.60
N PHE A 98 -23.36 -7.42 10.26
CA PHE A 98 -24.26 -6.61 9.43
C PHE A 98 -25.74 -6.99 9.62
N ARG A 99 -26.06 -8.29 9.65
CA ARG A 99 -27.44 -8.76 9.89
C ARG A 99 -27.98 -8.34 11.26
N ARG A 100 -27.22 -8.56 12.34
CA ARG A 100 -27.64 -8.17 13.70
C ARG A 100 -27.81 -6.66 13.82
N ARG A 101 -26.92 -5.89 13.20
CA ARG A 101 -27.07 -4.45 13.10
C ARG A 101 -28.37 -4.08 12.39
N ASN A 102 -28.66 -4.69 11.24
CA ASN A 102 -29.83 -4.31 10.43
C ASN A 102 -31.14 -4.61 11.18
N GLN A 103 -31.15 -5.63 12.04
CA GLN A 103 -32.23 -5.90 12.98
C GLN A 103 -32.39 -4.80 14.04
N ARG A 104 -31.29 -4.34 14.66
CA ARG A 104 -31.29 -3.27 15.68
C ARG A 104 -31.83 -1.93 15.16
N VAL A 105 -31.55 -1.59 13.90
CA VAL A 105 -32.11 -0.39 13.24
C VAL A 105 -33.63 -0.48 13.14
N GLY A 106 -34.17 -1.68 12.85
CA GLY A 106 -35.61 -1.93 12.84
C GLY A 106 -36.28 -1.72 14.20
N ASP A 107 -35.52 -1.92 15.28
CA ASP A 107 -35.97 -1.78 16.67
C ASP A 107 -35.73 -0.38 17.26
N GLY A 108 -35.21 0.57 16.46
CA GLY A 108 -34.96 1.96 16.88
C GLY A 108 -33.65 2.19 17.66
N THR A 109 -32.76 1.20 17.71
CA THR A 109 -31.41 1.32 18.32
C THR A 109 -30.36 1.42 17.22
N ASN A 110 -29.74 2.59 17.06
CA ASN A 110 -28.90 2.90 15.89
C ASN A 110 -27.39 2.92 16.19
N GLU A 111 -26.99 2.68 17.44
CA GLU A 111 -25.62 2.93 17.90
C GLU A 111 -24.85 1.63 18.11
N LEU A 112 -23.72 1.51 17.41
CA LEU A 112 -22.73 0.46 17.59
C LEU A 112 -21.48 1.06 18.27
N GLY A 113 -21.72 1.87 19.31
CA GLY A 113 -20.69 2.62 20.02
C GLY A 113 -19.87 3.51 19.07
N ASP A 114 -18.56 3.31 19.07
CA ASP A 114 -17.62 4.06 18.23
C ASP A 114 -17.55 3.59 16.75
N VAL A 115 -18.33 2.58 16.39
CA VAL A 115 -18.38 2.05 15.03
C VAL A 115 -19.46 2.78 14.23
N VAL A 116 -19.03 3.50 13.19
CA VAL A 116 -19.88 4.28 12.30
C VAL A 116 -20.37 3.40 11.15
N TYR A 117 -21.63 3.55 10.76
CA TYR A 117 -22.16 2.92 9.56
C TYR A 117 -22.21 3.85 8.37
N VAL A 118 -21.92 3.28 7.20
CA VAL A 118 -22.09 3.96 5.93
C VAL A 118 -22.97 3.08 5.02
N PRO A 119 -24.24 3.46 4.77
CA PRO A 119 -25.20 2.66 3.99
C PRO A 119 -24.94 2.66 2.48
N SER A 120 -24.22 3.67 2.00
CA SER A 120 -23.96 3.87 0.57
C SER A 120 -22.76 4.78 0.43
N GLU A 121 -21.75 4.35 -0.33
CA GLU A 121 -20.64 5.19 -0.76
C GLU A 121 -20.58 5.16 -2.28
N SER A 122 -20.24 6.29 -2.90
CA SER A 122 -19.81 6.31 -4.30
C SER A 122 -18.45 6.98 -4.37
N GLY A 123 -17.44 6.26 -4.84
CA GLY A 123 -16.19 6.86 -5.30
C GLY A 123 -16.26 7.33 -6.76
N SER A 124 -17.38 7.08 -7.45
CA SER A 124 -17.54 7.39 -8.87
C SER A 124 -17.90 8.86 -9.09
N SER A 125 -17.30 9.47 -10.10
CA SER A 125 -17.72 10.79 -10.62
C SER A 125 -19.05 10.73 -11.38
N GLU A 126 -19.59 9.54 -11.62
CA GLU A 126 -20.80 9.30 -12.42
C GLU A 126 -22.07 9.19 -11.55
N GLY A 127 -21.94 9.30 -10.22
CA GLY A 127 -23.07 9.26 -9.29
C GLY A 127 -23.74 7.88 -9.18
N THR A 128 -23.11 6.82 -9.67
CA THR A 128 -23.61 5.45 -9.52
C THR A 128 -23.36 4.97 -8.11
N VAL A 129 -24.42 4.65 -7.37
CA VAL A 129 -24.33 4.06 -6.02
C VAL A 129 -23.66 2.70 -6.13
N GLU A 130 -22.51 2.55 -5.46
CA GLU A 130 -21.82 1.28 -5.41
C GLU A 130 -22.62 0.32 -4.51
N PRO A 131 -22.86 -0.93 -4.93
CA PRO A 131 -23.67 -1.91 -4.20
C PRO A 131 -22.88 -2.49 -3.01
N LYS A 132 -22.58 -1.64 -2.03
CA LYS A 132 -21.88 -1.97 -0.79
C LYS A 132 -22.41 -1.16 0.39
N GLU A 133 -22.17 -1.68 1.56
CA GLU A 133 -22.30 -1.00 2.85
C GLU A 133 -21.01 -1.20 3.66
N SER A 134 -20.76 -0.33 4.64
CA SER A 134 -19.57 -0.46 5.49
C SER A 134 -19.76 -0.05 6.93
N LEU A 135 -18.93 -0.63 7.79
CA LEU A 135 -18.69 -0.17 9.16
C LEU A 135 -17.30 0.44 9.25
N GLU A 136 -17.14 1.57 9.93
CA GLU A 136 -15.88 2.28 10.10
C GLU A 136 -15.55 2.45 11.58
N VAL A 137 -14.28 2.25 11.96
CA VAL A 137 -13.79 2.59 13.30
C VAL A 137 -12.37 3.15 13.21
N GLY A 138 -12.13 4.28 13.86
CA GLY A 138 -10.78 4.84 14.02
C GLY A 138 -9.95 4.04 15.03
N LEU A 139 -8.64 3.93 14.79
CA LEU A 139 -7.73 3.21 15.70
C LEU A 139 -7.72 3.84 17.10
N SER A 140 -7.82 5.17 17.19
CA SER A 140 -7.93 5.90 18.46
C SER A 140 -9.08 5.40 19.35
N ASN A 141 -10.16 4.91 18.73
CA ASN A 141 -11.35 4.42 19.43
C ASN A 141 -11.25 2.92 19.78
N CYS A 142 -10.18 2.25 19.35
CA CYS A 142 -9.97 0.83 19.60
C CYS A 142 -9.19 0.55 20.89
N GLN A 143 -8.82 1.58 21.65
CA GLN A 143 -8.15 1.41 22.93
C GLN A 143 -9.09 0.79 23.96
N ASP A 144 -8.54 -0.10 24.79
CA ASP A 144 -9.27 -0.59 25.95
C ASP A 144 -9.45 0.57 26.94
N PRO A 145 -10.61 0.68 27.61
CA PRO A 145 -10.86 1.75 28.56
C PRO A 145 -9.86 1.64 29.72
N PRO A 146 -9.42 2.78 30.29
CA PRO A 146 -8.39 2.84 31.33
C PRO A 146 -8.68 1.94 32.54
N ASP A 147 -9.96 1.70 32.81
CA ASP A 147 -10.42 1.04 34.03
C ASP A 147 -10.42 -0.49 33.94
N GLY A 148 -9.97 -1.08 32.82
CA GLY A 148 -9.84 -2.54 32.65
C GLY A 148 -11.18 -3.31 32.69
N HIS A 149 -12.29 -2.61 32.89
CA HIS A 149 -13.62 -3.16 32.72
C HIS A 149 -13.83 -3.47 31.23
N PRO A 150 -14.31 -4.68 30.89
CA PRO A 150 -14.76 -4.97 29.54
C PRO A 150 -15.65 -3.84 29.04
N LEU A 151 -15.33 -3.25 27.88
CA LEU A 151 -16.19 -2.27 27.23
C LEU A 151 -17.65 -2.77 27.26
N PRO A 152 -18.60 -2.00 27.79
CA PRO A 152 -20.01 -2.31 27.65
C PRO A 152 -20.38 -2.04 26.18
N GLY A 153 -20.38 -3.10 25.39
CA GLY A 153 -20.80 -3.13 24.00
C GLY A 153 -21.12 -4.56 23.61
N GLU A 154 -22.18 -4.76 22.84
CA GLU A 154 -22.52 -6.07 22.27
C GLU A 154 -21.29 -6.68 21.57
N SER A 155 -21.22 -8.01 21.52
CA SER A 155 -20.10 -8.80 20.95
C SER A 155 -19.49 -8.23 19.66
N ASP A 156 -20.29 -7.54 18.84
CA ASP A 156 -19.93 -7.01 17.53
C ASP A 156 -18.93 -5.83 17.57
N GLU A 157 -19.14 -4.81 18.42
CA GLU A 157 -18.24 -3.66 18.49
C GLU A 157 -16.83 -4.08 18.91
N ARG A 158 -16.76 -4.90 19.96
CA ARG A 158 -15.53 -5.51 20.44
C ARG A 158 -14.85 -6.35 19.36
N THR A 159 -15.63 -7.04 18.53
CA THR A 159 -15.09 -7.85 17.42
C THR A 159 -14.47 -6.95 16.35
N VAL A 160 -15.15 -5.88 15.92
CA VAL A 160 -14.63 -4.91 14.94
C VAL A 160 -13.37 -4.20 15.47
N LYS A 161 -13.37 -3.76 16.73
CA LYS A 161 -12.18 -3.17 17.37
C LYS A 161 -11.01 -4.16 17.48
N THR A 162 -11.29 -5.46 17.62
CA THR A 162 -10.26 -6.51 17.63
C THR A 162 -9.66 -6.74 16.24
N PHE A 163 -10.48 -6.68 15.18
CA PHE A 163 -9.98 -6.68 13.81
C PHE A 163 -9.08 -5.48 13.55
N CYS A 164 -9.49 -4.28 13.99
CA CYS A 164 -8.72 -3.05 13.80
C CYS A 164 -7.35 -3.13 14.47
N ARG A 165 -7.29 -3.52 15.75
CA ARG A 165 -6.03 -3.72 16.47
C ARG A 165 -5.11 -4.76 15.82
N THR A 166 -5.68 -5.84 15.29
CA THR A 166 -4.90 -6.90 14.65
C THR A 166 -4.30 -6.43 13.32
N LEU A 167 -5.08 -5.72 12.49
CA LEU A 167 -4.59 -5.17 11.23
C LEU A 167 -3.60 -4.03 11.46
N SER A 168 -3.79 -3.20 12.48
CA SER A 168 -2.81 -2.21 12.94
C SER A 168 -1.49 -2.88 13.31
N TRP A 169 -1.54 -3.94 14.12
CA TRP A 169 -0.33 -4.72 14.46
C TRP A 169 0.38 -5.27 13.22
N ILE A 170 -0.37 -5.77 12.23
CA ILE A 170 0.19 -6.23 10.95
C ILE A 170 0.86 -5.06 10.20
N ALA A 171 0.20 -3.91 10.11
CA ALA A 171 0.72 -2.71 9.45
C ALA A 171 2.04 -2.24 10.09
N HIS A 172 2.09 -2.15 11.43
CA HIS A 172 3.30 -1.78 12.17
C HIS A 172 4.44 -2.78 11.98
N ARG A 173 4.16 -4.10 11.86
CA ARG A 173 5.19 -5.09 11.51
C ARG A 173 5.71 -4.88 10.10
N VAL A 174 4.84 -4.65 9.12
CA VAL A 174 5.29 -4.39 7.75
C VAL A 174 6.18 -3.14 7.73
N CYS A 175 5.73 -2.03 8.30
CA CYS A 175 6.47 -0.77 8.29
C CYS A 175 7.77 -0.80 9.13
N GLY A 176 7.69 -1.11 10.42
CA GLY A 176 8.82 -0.96 11.33
C GLY A 176 9.82 -2.12 11.23
N VAL A 177 9.37 -3.29 10.81
CA VAL A 177 10.14 -4.53 10.99
C VAL A 177 10.56 -5.15 9.65
N VAL A 178 9.69 -5.15 8.64
CA VAL A 178 10.06 -5.63 7.31
C VAL A 178 10.68 -4.52 6.47
N LEU A 179 10.06 -3.34 6.43
CA LEU A 179 10.55 -2.18 5.70
C LEU A 179 11.60 -1.39 6.49
N GLU A 180 11.82 -1.69 7.78
CA GLU A 180 12.76 -0.98 8.64
C GLU A 180 12.59 0.55 8.62
N LEU A 181 11.34 1.03 8.47
CA LEU A 181 11.06 2.46 8.45
C LEU A 181 11.39 3.08 9.80
N PRO A 182 11.92 4.32 9.83
CA PRO A 182 12.08 5.06 11.08
C PRO A 182 10.74 5.11 11.83
N PRO A 183 10.75 4.96 13.17
CA PRO A 183 9.55 5.16 13.99
C PRO A 183 8.85 6.49 13.68
N ASP A 184 7.53 6.51 13.77
CA ASP A 184 6.71 7.71 13.55
C ASP A 184 6.92 8.40 12.18
N SER A 185 7.37 7.66 11.16
CA SER A 185 7.48 8.21 9.79
C SER A 185 6.21 7.98 8.98
N PHE A 186 5.74 6.74 8.89
CA PHE A 186 4.59 6.34 8.06
C PHE A 186 3.38 5.88 8.87
N LEU A 187 3.58 5.40 10.09
CA LEU A 187 2.52 5.02 11.03
C LEU A 187 2.91 5.55 12.42
N PRO A 188 2.00 6.20 13.15
CA PRO A 188 2.27 6.73 14.48
C PRO A 188 2.29 5.62 15.53
N LEU A 189 3.26 5.66 16.43
CA LEU A 189 3.31 4.82 17.63
C LEU A 189 2.36 5.33 18.72
N ASP A 190 2.16 6.66 18.78
CA ASP A 190 1.17 7.28 19.67
C ASP A 190 -0.23 7.23 19.01
N PRO A 191 -1.21 6.54 19.60
CA PRO A 191 -2.56 6.51 19.06
C PRO A 191 -3.24 7.89 19.03
N GLY A 192 -2.82 8.85 19.85
CA GLY A 192 -3.30 10.24 19.79
C GLY A 192 -2.88 10.97 18.50
N GLU A 193 -1.81 10.50 17.87
CA GLU A 193 -1.31 10.99 16.58
C GLU A 193 -1.88 10.21 15.38
N SER A 194 -2.67 9.16 15.64
CA SER A 194 -3.22 8.28 14.60
C SER A 194 -4.45 8.87 13.91
N LEU A 195 -4.44 8.78 12.57
CA LEU A 195 -5.60 8.94 11.71
C LEU A 195 -6.01 7.59 11.09
N ASP A 196 -5.45 6.50 11.60
CA ASP A 196 -5.68 5.17 11.06
C ASP A 196 -7.12 4.75 11.30
N LEU A 197 -7.68 4.04 10.33
CA LEU A 197 -9.05 3.55 10.43
C LEU A 197 -9.19 2.18 9.78
N LEU A 198 -10.13 1.40 10.30
CA LEU A 198 -10.62 0.18 9.69
C LEU A 198 -11.96 0.46 9.02
N ARG A 199 -12.11 0.02 7.76
CA ARG A 199 -13.40 -0.21 7.13
C ARG A 199 -13.69 -1.70 6.98
N VAL A 200 -14.84 -2.13 7.48
CA VAL A 200 -15.42 -3.44 7.23
C VAL A 200 -16.42 -3.27 6.11
N PHE A 201 -16.20 -3.91 4.97
CA PHE A 201 -17.08 -3.81 3.82
C PHE A 201 -17.92 -5.07 3.64
N HIS A 202 -19.18 -4.86 3.28
CA HIS A 202 -20.09 -5.87 2.75
C HIS A 202 -20.54 -5.43 1.35
N TYR A 203 -20.26 -6.25 0.34
CA TYR A 203 -20.66 -5.98 -1.05
C TYR A 203 -21.76 -6.94 -1.45
N TYR A 204 -22.84 -6.39 -1.98
CA TYR A 204 -23.99 -7.17 -2.42
C TYR A 204 -23.68 -7.92 -3.72
N ALA A 205 -24.28 -9.11 -3.86
CA ALA A 205 -24.29 -9.80 -5.13
C ALA A 205 -25.17 -9.03 -6.12
N VAL A 206 -24.63 -8.70 -7.29
CA VAL A 206 -25.41 -8.07 -8.35
C VAL A 206 -25.56 -9.06 -9.49
N ALA A 207 -26.77 -9.60 -9.64
CA ALA A 207 -27.10 -10.41 -10.80
C ALA A 207 -26.88 -9.57 -12.05
N GLY A 208 -25.88 -9.92 -12.86
CA GLY A 208 -25.74 -9.33 -14.17
C GLY A 208 -26.96 -9.71 -15.00
N GLU A 209 -27.68 -8.72 -15.53
CA GLU A 209 -28.55 -9.00 -16.68
C GLU A 209 -27.63 -9.46 -17.81
N GLU A 210 -27.73 -10.74 -18.19
CA GLU A 210 -26.99 -11.26 -19.34
C GLU A 210 -27.32 -10.40 -20.58
N GLY A 211 -26.38 -9.56 -21.01
CA GLY A 211 -26.42 -8.90 -22.31
C GLY A 211 -26.71 -7.39 -22.36
N THR A 212 -26.89 -6.67 -21.23
CA THR A 212 -27.25 -5.24 -21.28
C THR A 212 -26.11 -4.24 -21.02
N SER A 213 -24.95 -4.66 -20.48
CA SER A 213 -23.75 -3.79 -20.38
C SER A 213 -22.43 -4.56 -20.56
N PRO A 214 -21.47 -4.03 -21.36
CA PRO A 214 -20.15 -4.65 -21.52
C PRO A 214 -19.22 -4.47 -20.32
N ALA A 215 -19.54 -3.58 -19.37
CA ALA A 215 -18.70 -3.26 -18.22
C ALA A 215 -19.20 -3.96 -16.93
N PRO A 216 -18.31 -4.51 -16.09
CA PRO A 216 -18.71 -5.12 -14.82
C PRO A 216 -19.26 -4.07 -13.85
N THR A 217 -20.28 -4.43 -13.07
CA THR A 217 -20.73 -3.61 -11.93
C THR A 217 -19.59 -3.50 -10.91
N LEU A 218 -19.24 -2.27 -10.54
CA LEU A 218 -18.19 -2.01 -9.55
C LEU A 218 -18.80 -1.92 -8.16
N GLY A 219 -18.24 -2.69 -7.23
CA GLY A 219 -18.49 -2.58 -5.80
C GLY A 219 -17.63 -1.50 -5.15
N SER A 220 -16.51 -1.15 -5.78
CA SER A 220 -15.71 0.03 -5.43
C SER A 220 -15.06 0.57 -6.70
N SER A 221 -15.26 1.84 -7.00
CA SER A 221 -14.70 2.51 -8.19
C SER A 221 -13.18 2.50 -8.22
N GLU A 222 -12.58 2.79 -9.37
CA GLU A 222 -11.12 2.88 -9.47
C GLU A 222 -10.55 4.05 -8.66
N HIS A 223 -9.60 3.76 -7.78
CA HIS A 223 -8.91 4.78 -6.98
C HIS A 223 -7.52 4.31 -6.54
N THR A 224 -6.78 5.22 -5.92
CA THR A 224 -5.61 4.92 -5.09
C THR A 224 -5.91 5.40 -3.67
N ASP A 225 -5.26 4.78 -2.68
CA ASP A 225 -5.49 5.14 -1.28
C ASP A 225 -4.61 6.30 -0.85
N TRP A 226 -5.13 7.19 -0.02
CA TRP A 226 -4.42 8.43 0.33
C TRP A 226 -3.21 8.24 1.24
N GLY A 227 -3.29 7.31 2.20
CA GLY A 227 -2.35 7.22 3.32
C GLY A 227 -0.95 6.69 2.99
N SER A 228 -0.32 6.08 3.98
CA SER A 228 1.01 5.46 3.87
C SER A 228 0.93 4.03 3.36
N LEU A 229 0.09 3.21 3.98
CA LEU A 229 0.00 1.78 3.77
C LEU A 229 -1.46 1.34 3.96
N THR A 230 -1.94 0.47 3.08
CA THR A 230 -3.22 -0.21 3.25
C THR A 230 -2.99 -1.69 3.50
N VAL A 231 -3.72 -2.28 4.46
CA VAL A 231 -3.75 -3.72 4.72
C VAL A 231 -5.16 -4.23 4.48
N VAL A 232 -5.31 -5.12 3.51
CA VAL A 232 -6.60 -5.69 3.08
C VAL A 232 -6.66 -7.16 3.46
N TRP A 233 -7.69 -7.56 4.18
CA TRP A 233 -8.15 -8.95 4.21
C TRP A 233 -9.40 -9.07 3.33
N GLN A 234 -9.50 -10.12 2.53
CA GLN A 234 -10.70 -10.42 1.74
C GLN A 234 -11.08 -11.89 1.89
N ASP A 235 -12.37 -12.19 1.74
CA ASP A 235 -12.86 -13.56 1.73
C ASP A 235 -12.47 -14.33 0.46
N ALA A 236 -12.98 -15.56 0.33
CA ALA A 236 -12.70 -16.45 -0.80
C ALA A 236 -13.37 -16.02 -2.12
N VAL A 237 -14.31 -15.07 -2.12
CA VAL A 237 -15.07 -14.68 -3.32
C VAL A 237 -14.21 -13.83 -4.26
N GLY A 238 -13.23 -13.09 -3.74
CA GLY A 238 -12.32 -12.28 -4.55
C GLY A 238 -12.96 -10.99 -5.06
N GLY A 239 -12.64 -10.54 -6.28
CA GLY A 239 -13.21 -9.33 -6.89
C GLY A 239 -12.35 -8.06 -6.75
N LEU A 240 -11.34 -8.07 -5.88
CA LEU A 240 -10.31 -7.02 -5.86
C LEU A 240 -9.47 -7.09 -7.14
N GLN A 241 -9.28 -5.94 -7.80
CA GLN A 241 -8.45 -5.83 -9.00
C GLN A 241 -7.44 -4.69 -8.86
N THR A 242 -6.23 -4.89 -9.39
CA THR A 242 -5.20 -3.84 -9.51
C THR A 242 -4.92 -3.55 -10.98
N TYR A 243 -4.61 -2.31 -11.31
CA TYR A 243 -4.32 -1.90 -12.68
C TYR A 243 -2.82 -2.05 -12.97
N CYS A 244 -2.43 -2.94 -13.89
CA CYS A 244 -1.07 -2.93 -14.42
C CYS A 244 -0.96 -1.91 -15.55
N ARG A 245 -0.06 -0.94 -15.33
CA ARG A 245 0.24 0.14 -16.26
C ARG A 245 0.97 -0.33 -17.51
N SER A 246 1.91 -1.27 -17.40
CA SER A 246 2.65 -1.74 -18.58
C SER A 246 1.80 -2.56 -19.54
N SER A 247 0.76 -3.25 -19.06
CA SER A 247 -0.21 -3.94 -19.92
C SER A 247 -1.48 -3.15 -20.21
N HIS A 248 -1.68 -2.00 -19.56
CA HIS A 248 -2.95 -1.27 -19.54
C HIS A 248 -4.18 -2.12 -19.21
N ARG A 249 -4.06 -3.03 -18.22
CA ARG A 249 -5.12 -4.00 -17.89
C ARG A 249 -5.38 -4.09 -16.39
N TRP A 250 -6.64 -4.35 -16.07
CA TRP A 250 -7.05 -4.80 -14.73
C TRP A 250 -6.66 -6.26 -14.52
N ILE A 251 -6.11 -6.54 -13.35
CA ILE A 251 -5.66 -7.87 -12.94
C ILE A 251 -6.33 -8.24 -11.63
N ASP A 252 -6.91 -9.42 -11.58
CA ASP A 252 -7.49 -9.99 -10.38
C ASP A 252 -6.43 -10.26 -9.32
N VAL A 253 -6.68 -9.76 -8.12
CA VAL A 253 -5.94 -10.11 -6.91
C VAL A 253 -6.61 -11.35 -6.33
N ARG A 254 -6.04 -12.51 -6.64
CA ARG A 254 -6.65 -13.80 -6.32
C ARG A 254 -6.90 -13.97 -4.81
N PRO A 255 -8.10 -14.41 -4.42
CA PRO A 255 -8.38 -14.81 -3.05
C PRO A 255 -7.69 -16.15 -2.72
N GLU A 256 -7.43 -16.37 -1.44
CA GLU A 256 -6.62 -17.49 -0.92
C GLU A 256 -7.10 -18.89 -1.33
N ALA A 257 -8.40 -19.11 -1.45
CA ALA A 257 -8.95 -20.47 -1.63
C ALA A 257 -8.38 -21.18 -2.89
N GLU A 258 -7.85 -20.41 -3.85
CA GLU A 258 -7.21 -20.93 -5.06
C GLU A 258 -5.69 -21.22 -4.91
N ALA A 259 -5.05 -20.75 -3.84
CA ALA A 259 -3.60 -20.87 -3.62
C ALA A 259 -3.20 -22.09 -2.75
N GLU A 260 -4.14 -22.77 -2.09
CA GLU A 260 -3.86 -23.96 -1.29
C GLU A 260 -3.81 -25.24 -2.15
N ALA A 261 -2.68 -25.44 -2.82
CA ALA A 261 -2.26 -26.77 -3.29
C ALA A 261 -1.03 -27.32 -2.55
N GLU A 262 -0.41 -26.60 -1.61
CA GLU A 262 0.85 -27.03 -1.00
C GLU A 262 0.90 -27.01 0.54
N THR A 263 0.81 -28.24 1.08
CA THR A 263 1.33 -28.77 2.36
C THR A 263 0.71 -28.36 3.71
N PRO A 264 0.32 -29.34 4.55
CA PRO A 264 -0.25 -29.09 5.87
C PRO A 264 0.86 -28.83 6.90
N VAL A 265 1.22 -27.56 7.12
CA VAL A 265 2.05 -27.18 8.27
C VAL A 265 1.16 -26.84 9.47
N ARG A 266 1.09 -27.81 10.38
CA ARG A 266 0.38 -27.81 11.66
C ARG A 266 1.09 -26.93 12.70
N ARG A 267 1.03 -25.60 12.56
CA ARG A 267 1.39 -24.65 13.63
C ARG A 267 0.14 -24.12 14.32
N LYS A 268 0.24 -23.95 15.65
CA LYS A 268 -0.87 -23.69 16.59
C LYS A 268 -1.26 -22.20 16.72
N GLY A 269 -0.90 -21.36 15.76
CA GLY A 269 -1.11 -19.90 15.80
C GLY A 269 -2.17 -19.40 14.82
N HIS A 270 -2.74 -18.24 15.13
CA HIS A 270 -3.66 -17.54 14.23
C HIS A 270 -2.93 -17.05 12.99
N ARG A 271 -3.48 -17.31 11.81
CA ARG A 271 -2.88 -16.94 10.53
C ARG A 271 -3.76 -15.92 9.84
N TRP A 272 -3.19 -14.75 9.56
CA TRP A 272 -3.80 -13.77 8.68
C TRP A 272 -3.17 -13.83 7.31
N ARG A 273 -3.98 -13.57 6.31
CA ARG A 273 -3.55 -13.51 4.92
C ARG A 273 -4.13 -12.25 4.34
N CYS A 274 -3.23 -11.38 3.94
CA CYS A 274 -3.57 -10.01 3.62
C CYS A 274 -2.91 -9.62 2.30
N ILE A 275 -3.45 -8.60 1.67
CA ILE A 275 -2.76 -7.82 0.66
C ILE A 275 -2.32 -6.53 1.34
N VAL A 276 -1.06 -6.16 1.15
CA VAL A 276 -0.57 -4.85 1.56
C VAL A 276 -0.26 -4.04 0.33
N HIS A 277 -0.54 -2.74 0.36
CA HIS A 277 -0.13 -1.85 -0.71
C HIS A 277 0.24 -0.45 -0.25
N VAL A 278 1.07 0.21 -1.05
CA VAL A 278 1.58 1.56 -0.84
C VAL A 278 0.45 2.56 -1.10
N GLY A 279 0.30 3.56 -0.24
CA GLY A 279 -0.61 4.68 -0.45
C GLY A 279 0.05 5.89 -1.12
N ASP A 280 -0.76 6.88 -1.46
CA ASP A 280 -0.35 8.09 -2.19
C ASP A 280 0.69 8.90 -1.43
N MET A 281 0.49 9.16 -0.13
CA MET A 281 1.45 9.92 0.68
C MET A 281 2.82 9.24 0.72
N ALA A 282 2.85 7.91 0.94
CA ALA A 282 4.10 7.15 0.90
C ALA A 282 4.75 7.21 -0.48
N SER A 283 3.99 6.94 -1.54
CA SER A 283 4.49 6.97 -2.92
C SER A 283 5.04 8.35 -3.33
N LEU A 284 4.36 9.43 -2.94
CA LEU A 284 4.78 10.82 -3.20
C LEU A 284 6.11 11.15 -2.51
N VAL A 285 6.26 10.76 -1.24
CA VAL A 285 7.48 10.97 -0.44
C VAL A 285 8.65 10.13 -0.98
N LEU A 286 8.38 8.88 -1.38
CA LEU A 286 9.40 7.93 -1.83
C LEU A 286 9.83 8.12 -3.29
N GLY A 287 8.94 8.62 -4.14
CA GLY A 287 9.16 8.78 -5.58
C GLY A 287 9.91 10.04 -6.00
N SER A 288 10.26 10.95 -5.07
CA SER A 288 10.91 12.22 -5.41
C SER A 288 12.45 12.08 -5.38
N PRO A 289 13.15 12.24 -6.52
CA PRO A 289 14.60 12.35 -6.52
C PRO A 289 14.97 13.81 -6.23
N HIS A 290 15.35 14.07 -4.99
CA HIS A 290 16.07 15.27 -4.53
C HIS A 290 15.23 16.56 -4.52
N ALA A 291 14.80 16.91 -3.31
CA ALA A 291 14.08 18.11 -2.88
C ALA A 291 12.62 18.23 -3.34
N GLY A 292 11.84 19.01 -2.57
CA GLY A 292 10.39 19.12 -2.68
C GLY A 292 9.91 19.66 -4.04
N PRO A 293 8.69 20.19 -4.13
CA PRO A 293 8.10 20.61 -5.40
C PRO A 293 8.91 21.64 -6.21
N THR A 294 9.94 22.26 -5.60
CA THR A 294 10.74 23.33 -6.19
C THR A 294 12.08 22.88 -6.79
N ALA A 295 12.48 21.61 -6.66
CA ALA A 295 13.82 21.17 -7.04
C ALA A 295 13.94 20.50 -8.42
N ALA A 296 12.83 20.36 -9.15
CA ALA A 296 12.84 19.84 -10.51
C ALA A 296 13.32 20.87 -11.57
N GLY A 297 13.64 22.10 -11.17
CA GLY A 297 13.94 23.20 -12.09
C GLY A 297 15.19 23.99 -11.72
N GLU A 298 16.36 23.36 -11.65
CA GLU A 298 17.65 24.07 -11.70
C GLU A 298 18.80 23.08 -11.99
N SER A 299 18.75 22.41 -13.16
CA SER A 299 19.98 21.94 -13.77
C SER A 299 20.51 23.05 -14.67
N ASN A 300 21.55 23.77 -14.21
CA ASN A 300 22.34 24.65 -15.06
C ASN A 300 23.11 23.78 -16.07
N GLY A 301 22.42 23.34 -17.12
CA GLY A 301 23.02 22.81 -18.33
C GLY A 301 23.41 23.96 -19.24
N SER A 302 24.71 24.13 -19.47
CA SER A 302 25.25 25.07 -20.44
C SER A 302 24.53 24.94 -21.79
N GLU A 303 23.98 26.04 -22.28
CA GLU A 303 23.50 26.18 -23.65
C GLU A 303 24.62 25.82 -24.64
N ASN A 304 24.62 24.58 -25.15
CA ASN A 304 25.17 24.19 -26.45
C ASN A 304 25.01 22.68 -26.62
N ASP A 305 23.81 22.23 -26.97
CA ASP A 305 23.63 21.11 -27.93
C ASP A 305 22.16 20.93 -28.28
N LYS A 306 21.70 21.68 -29.28
CA LYS A 306 20.48 21.34 -30.01
C LYS A 306 20.81 20.22 -30.99
N LYS A 307 20.63 18.97 -30.56
CA LYS A 307 20.45 17.84 -31.50
C LYS A 307 19.23 17.01 -31.11
N ASN A 308 18.36 16.87 -32.12
CA ASN A 308 17.24 15.95 -32.22
C ASN A 308 17.43 14.64 -31.44
N ASP A 309 16.62 14.42 -30.41
CA ASP A 309 16.31 13.07 -29.92
C ASP A 309 14.78 12.88 -29.90
N LYS A 310 14.30 12.19 -30.93
CA LYS A 310 12.92 11.68 -31.04
C LYS A 310 12.77 10.25 -30.53
N ASN A 311 13.71 9.76 -29.73
CA ASN A 311 13.68 8.43 -29.11
C ASN A 311 14.12 8.59 -27.65
N ASN A 312 13.23 8.62 -26.66
CA ASN A 312 13.65 8.51 -25.24
C ASN A 312 12.54 8.09 -24.26
N ASP A 313 11.64 7.17 -24.64
CA ASP A 313 10.82 6.45 -23.64
C ASP A 313 11.51 5.19 -23.07
N ALA A 314 12.63 4.76 -23.68
CA ALA A 314 13.34 3.53 -23.32
C ALA A 314 14.32 3.68 -22.13
N ASP A 315 14.69 4.91 -21.74
CA ASP A 315 15.67 5.22 -20.68
C ASP A 315 15.05 5.90 -19.44
N ALA A 316 13.73 6.00 -19.36
CA ALA A 316 13.07 6.51 -18.16
C ALA A 316 13.28 5.55 -16.98
N LEU A 317 13.83 6.05 -15.87
CA LEU A 317 13.97 5.26 -14.64
C LEU A 317 12.61 4.65 -14.24
N PRO A 318 12.57 3.40 -13.73
CA PRO A 318 11.33 2.76 -13.33
C PRO A 318 10.65 3.55 -12.22
N VAL A 319 9.33 3.45 -12.10
CA VAL A 319 8.61 4.06 -10.98
C VAL A 319 9.06 3.37 -9.69
N SER A 320 9.38 4.15 -8.66
CA SER A 320 9.72 3.61 -7.34
C SER A 320 8.51 3.72 -6.42
N TRP A 321 8.08 2.60 -5.82
CA TRP A 321 6.98 2.56 -4.85
C TRP A 321 5.67 3.17 -5.39
N PRO A 322 5.11 2.63 -6.50
CA PRO A 322 3.85 3.14 -7.03
C PRO A 322 2.71 2.93 -6.05
N SER A 323 1.84 3.93 -5.88
CA SER A 323 0.51 3.71 -5.29
C SER A 323 -0.35 2.96 -6.32
N PRO A 324 -0.80 1.72 -6.06
CA PRO A 324 -1.49 0.94 -7.06
C PRO A 324 -2.93 1.41 -7.21
N ARG A 325 -3.30 1.76 -8.44
CA ARG A 325 -4.70 1.97 -8.79
C ARG A 325 -5.44 0.64 -8.70
N HIS A 326 -6.50 0.60 -7.93
CA HIS A 326 -7.27 -0.60 -7.65
C HIS A 326 -8.77 -0.33 -7.68
N ARG A 327 -9.57 -1.39 -7.79
CA ARG A 327 -11.04 -1.35 -7.77
C ARG A 327 -11.59 -2.66 -7.22
N VAL A 328 -12.89 -2.69 -6.94
CA VAL A 328 -13.60 -3.93 -6.60
C VAL A 328 -14.72 -4.17 -7.59
N VAL A 329 -14.72 -5.34 -8.23
CA VAL A 329 -15.85 -5.81 -9.04
C VAL A 329 -16.86 -6.49 -8.12
N SER A 330 -18.14 -6.13 -8.25
CA SER A 330 -19.20 -6.79 -7.50
C SER A 330 -19.36 -8.23 -7.96
N PRO A 331 -19.42 -9.19 -7.04
CA PRO A 331 -19.67 -10.58 -7.39
C PRO A 331 -21.09 -10.77 -7.93
N SER A 332 -21.26 -11.71 -8.86
CA SER A 332 -22.55 -11.94 -9.52
C SER A 332 -23.43 -13.01 -8.86
N ARG A 333 -22.85 -13.82 -7.96
CA ARG A 333 -23.50 -15.03 -7.42
C ARG A 333 -23.66 -15.05 -5.91
N GLU A 334 -22.72 -14.46 -5.18
CA GLU A 334 -22.72 -14.46 -3.73
C GLU A 334 -22.14 -13.15 -3.21
N GLU A 335 -22.62 -12.71 -2.04
CA GLU A 335 -22.10 -11.52 -1.36
C GLU A 335 -20.62 -11.72 -1.01
N ARG A 336 -19.84 -10.64 -0.90
CA ARG A 336 -18.44 -10.71 -0.44
C ARG A 336 -18.18 -9.73 0.68
N VAL A 337 -17.18 -10.03 1.49
CA VAL A 337 -16.73 -9.17 2.58
C VAL A 337 -15.23 -8.92 2.54
N SER A 338 -14.81 -7.76 3.04
CA SER A 338 -13.40 -7.44 3.24
C SER A 338 -13.18 -6.53 4.44
N LEU A 339 -12.00 -6.61 5.02
CA LEU A 339 -11.48 -5.66 6.01
C LEU A 339 -10.39 -4.84 5.34
N VAL A 340 -10.47 -3.52 5.42
CA VAL A 340 -9.48 -2.60 4.86
C VAL A 340 -9.00 -1.66 5.95
N TYR A 341 -7.75 -1.83 6.37
CA TYR A 341 -7.08 -0.95 7.30
C TYR A 341 -6.26 0.08 6.54
N PHE A 342 -6.54 1.36 6.77
CA PHE A 342 -5.81 2.47 6.18
C PHE A 342 -4.87 3.05 7.23
N GLY A 343 -3.57 2.91 7.00
CA GLY A 343 -2.53 3.49 7.82
C GLY A 343 -2.11 4.85 7.28
N TYR A 344 -2.11 5.87 8.13
CA TYR A 344 -1.71 7.24 7.81
C TYR A 344 -0.44 7.62 8.55
N PRO A 345 0.36 8.57 8.01
CA PRO A 345 1.43 9.15 8.80
C PRO A 345 0.86 9.91 10.01
N PRO A 346 1.69 10.18 11.04
CA PRO A 346 1.25 10.95 12.21
C PRO A 346 0.59 12.27 11.80
N ARG A 347 -0.55 12.57 12.43
CA ARG A 347 -1.44 13.69 12.09
C ARG A 347 -0.74 15.06 12.06
N SER A 348 0.30 15.23 12.89
CA SER A 348 1.04 16.48 13.03
C SER A 348 2.17 16.68 12.03
N LEU A 349 2.62 15.62 11.35
CA LEU A 349 3.71 15.71 10.37
C LEU A 349 3.25 16.27 9.03
N SER A 350 4.20 16.76 8.22
CA SER A 350 4.00 17.08 6.81
C SER A 350 4.75 16.09 5.91
N LEU A 351 4.44 16.06 4.61
CA LEU A 351 5.17 15.23 3.65
C LEU A 351 6.66 15.61 3.59
N ASP A 352 6.96 16.90 3.67
CA ASP A 352 8.33 17.42 3.79
C ASP A 352 9.06 16.84 5.01
N ARG A 353 8.41 16.86 6.17
CA ARG A 353 9.02 16.39 7.41
C ARG A 353 9.26 14.88 7.38
N ILE A 354 8.30 14.11 6.86
CA ILE A 354 8.45 12.67 6.67
C ILE A 354 9.64 12.39 5.74
N ARG A 355 9.74 13.14 4.63
CA ARG A 355 10.86 13.00 3.70
C ARG A 355 12.21 13.24 4.38
N ALA A 356 12.33 14.31 5.15
CA ALA A 356 13.55 14.63 5.89
C ALA A 356 13.96 13.53 6.89
N VAL A 357 12.98 12.89 7.54
CA VAL A 357 13.23 11.75 8.44
C VAL A 357 13.80 10.55 7.68
N LEU A 358 13.23 10.24 6.51
CA LEU A 358 13.70 9.12 5.69
C LEU A 358 15.11 9.35 5.13
N ASP A 359 15.40 10.56 4.65
CA ASP A 359 16.73 10.94 4.15
C ASP A 359 17.80 10.89 5.26
N GLY A 360 17.40 11.04 6.52
CA GLY A 360 18.29 11.02 7.69
C GLY A 360 18.73 9.64 8.18
N GLY A 361 18.25 8.53 7.61
CA GLY A 361 18.70 7.22 8.09
C GLY A 361 17.99 5.95 7.59
N TRP A 362 17.05 6.03 6.66
CA TRP A 362 16.38 4.82 6.16
C TRP A 362 17.27 4.05 5.17
N LYS A 363 17.58 2.78 5.44
CA LYS A 363 18.51 1.98 4.62
C LYS A 363 18.01 1.68 3.21
N HIS A 364 16.69 1.66 3.02
CA HIS A 364 16.08 1.52 1.70
C HIS A 364 15.85 2.88 1.02
N SER A 365 16.57 3.92 1.48
CA SER A 365 16.60 5.29 0.96
C SER A 365 16.58 5.31 -0.57
N PRO A 366 15.81 6.24 -1.18
CA PRO A 366 15.34 6.12 -2.55
C PRO A 366 16.48 6.37 -3.54
N THR A 367 17.19 5.31 -3.85
CA THR A 367 18.12 5.31 -4.98
C THR A 367 17.39 4.71 -6.19
N ARG A 368 17.08 5.61 -7.13
CA ARG A 368 16.80 5.38 -8.56
C ARG A 368 15.41 4.85 -8.93
N GLY A 369 14.38 5.66 -8.74
CA GLY A 369 13.17 5.54 -9.55
C GLY A 369 12.35 6.82 -9.59
N ARG A 370 11.53 6.97 -10.62
CA ARG A 370 10.64 8.13 -10.80
C ARG A 370 9.37 7.99 -9.98
N ARG A 371 8.67 9.10 -9.77
CA ARG A 371 7.29 9.11 -9.26
C ARG A 371 6.31 8.75 -10.38
N LEU A 372 5.08 8.35 -10.03
CA LEU A 372 3.97 8.37 -11.00
C LEU A 372 3.65 9.83 -11.42
N PRO A 373 3.03 10.04 -12.59
CA PRO A 373 2.46 11.34 -12.95
C PRO A 373 1.53 11.86 -11.84
N LEU A 374 1.59 13.16 -11.53
CA LEU A 374 0.85 13.71 -10.37
C LEU A 374 -0.68 13.53 -10.49
N GLY A 375 -1.23 13.57 -11.70
CA GLY A 375 -2.67 13.36 -11.94
C GLY A 375 -3.17 11.93 -11.67
N ASP A 376 -2.25 10.98 -11.50
CA ASP A 376 -2.58 9.59 -11.21
C ASP A 376 -2.83 9.31 -9.73
N TYR A 377 -2.43 10.21 -8.84
CA TYR A 377 -2.70 10.11 -7.41
C TYR A 377 -4.12 10.59 -7.12
N TYR A 378 -4.96 9.71 -6.59
CA TYR A 378 -6.33 10.05 -6.22
C TYR A 378 -6.39 11.15 -5.15
N LEU A 379 -5.37 11.20 -4.27
CA LEU A 379 -5.16 12.30 -3.33
C LEU A 379 -5.09 13.66 -4.04
N LEU A 380 -4.47 13.73 -5.22
CA LEU A 380 -4.26 14.97 -5.97
C LEU A 380 -5.38 15.27 -7.00
N ARG A 381 -6.39 14.41 -7.12
CA ARG A 381 -7.57 14.67 -7.96
C ARG A 381 -8.53 15.62 -7.27
N ASN A 382 -9.11 16.55 -8.04
CA ASN A 382 -10.21 17.39 -7.57
C ASN A 382 -11.52 16.59 -7.63
N GLN A 383 -12.11 16.35 -6.48
CA GLN A 383 -13.33 15.54 -6.34
C GLN A 383 -14.61 16.40 -6.21
N SER A 384 -14.48 17.73 -6.31
CA SER A 384 -15.59 18.70 -6.15
C SER A 384 -16.38 19.02 -7.44
N ALA A 385 -16.01 18.45 -8.58
CA ALA A 385 -16.58 18.79 -9.90
C ALA A 385 -17.80 17.95 -10.31
N THR A 386 -18.44 17.24 -9.38
CA THR A 386 -19.56 16.31 -9.63
C THR A 386 -20.90 16.98 -9.98
N GLY A 387 -20.96 18.31 -10.05
CA GLY A 387 -22.20 19.07 -10.28
C GLY A 387 -22.51 19.52 -11.72
N ALA A 388 -21.67 19.24 -12.71
CA ALA A 388 -21.94 19.64 -14.10
C ALA A 388 -21.68 18.47 -15.05
N GLY A 389 -22.71 18.04 -15.77
CA GLY A 389 -22.72 16.92 -16.72
C GLY A 389 -21.76 17.07 -17.91
N GLY A 390 -20.46 17.07 -17.64
CA GLY A 390 -19.42 16.77 -18.60
C GLY A 390 -19.21 15.27 -18.61
N LYS A 391 -19.47 14.63 -19.76
CA LYS A 391 -19.07 13.25 -20.03
C LYS A 391 -17.65 13.03 -19.49
N ALA A 392 -17.46 11.99 -18.68
CA ALA A 392 -16.15 11.42 -18.45
C ALA A 392 -15.58 11.07 -19.84
N GLY A 393 -14.71 11.92 -20.35
CA GLY A 393 -13.94 11.59 -21.54
C GLY A 393 -13.03 10.45 -21.15
N ASP A 394 -13.12 9.35 -21.91
CA ASP A 394 -12.07 8.33 -21.98
C ASP A 394 -10.72 9.05 -22.00
N GLY A 395 -10.03 9.02 -20.86
CA GLY A 395 -8.72 9.62 -20.69
C GLY A 395 -7.67 8.76 -21.36
N ASN A 396 -7.79 8.58 -22.68
CA ASN A 396 -6.63 8.35 -23.51
C ASN A 396 -5.86 9.68 -23.51
N GLY A 397 -4.96 9.83 -22.54
CA GLY A 397 -4.11 11.00 -22.37
C GLY A 397 -3.02 11.10 -23.43
N ASP A 398 -3.39 11.05 -24.71
CA ASP A 398 -2.58 11.56 -25.80
C ASP A 398 -2.95 13.04 -25.97
N GLY A 399 -2.31 13.91 -25.17
CA GLY A 399 -2.70 15.31 -25.12
C GLY A 399 -1.72 16.22 -24.38
N ASN A 400 -0.53 16.40 -24.99
CA ASN A 400 0.42 17.50 -24.77
C ASN A 400 1.43 17.34 -23.60
N ILE A 401 2.53 16.65 -23.88
CA ILE A 401 3.76 16.50 -23.04
C ILE A 401 4.55 17.85 -22.94
N ASN A 402 3.97 18.98 -23.32
CA ASN A 402 4.64 20.29 -23.28
C ASN A 402 4.13 21.21 -22.16
N GLY A 403 3.19 20.76 -21.32
CA GLY A 403 2.79 21.49 -20.11
C GLY A 403 3.68 21.08 -18.94
N ASN A 404 4.28 22.05 -18.25
CA ASN A 404 5.03 21.77 -17.02
C ASN A 404 4.07 21.09 -16.02
N GLU A 405 4.35 19.86 -15.56
CA GLU A 405 3.49 19.14 -14.59
C GLU A 405 3.20 20.00 -13.36
N ASP A 406 4.14 20.88 -13.02
CA ASP A 406 4.02 21.87 -11.98
C ASP A 406 2.84 22.84 -12.17
N ASP A 407 2.48 23.20 -13.41
CA ASP A 407 1.38 24.14 -13.66
C ASP A 407 0.00 23.45 -13.75
N SER A 408 -0.04 22.12 -13.66
CA SER A 408 -1.29 21.37 -13.56
C SER A 408 -2.01 21.63 -12.22
N GLU A 409 -3.31 21.32 -12.16
CA GLU A 409 -4.07 21.38 -10.90
C GLU A 409 -3.48 20.44 -9.84
N ALA A 410 -3.10 19.22 -10.25
CA ALA A 410 -2.43 18.25 -9.38
C ALA A 410 -1.08 18.77 -8.88
N GLY A 411 -0.30 19.46 -9.72
CA GLY A 411 0.95 20.12 -9.36
C GLY A 411 0.76 21.22 -8.31
N ARG A 412 -0.23 22.11 -8.51
CA ARG A 412 -0.59 23.14 -7.52
C ARG A 412 -1.04 22.53 -6.19
N LEU A 413 -1.85 21.47 -6.23
CA LEU A 413 -2.35 20.81 -5.04
C LEU A 413 -1.23 20.09 -4.28
N PHE A 414 -0.33 19.42 -5.01
CA PHE A 414 0.85 18.78 -4.44
C PHE A 414 1.74 19.79 -3.71
N ARG A 415 2.04 20.94 -4.33
CA ARG A 415 2.76 22.05 -3.69
C ARG A 415 2.09 22.52 -2.40
N LYS A 416 0.78 22.71 -2.46
CA LYS A 416 0.01 23.15 -1.29
C LYS A 416 0.06 22.12 -0.16
N MET A 417 -0.03 20.83 -0.47
CA MET A 417 -0.07 19.75 0.52
C MET A 417 1.29 19.41 1.13
N TRP A 418 2.39 19.68 0.42
CA TRP A 418 3.75 19.27 0.83
C TRP A 418 4.12 19.66 2.27
N ASP A 419 3.78 20.90 2.65
CA ASP A 419 4.11 21.48 3.95
C ASP A 419 2.94 21.46 4.95
N LEU A 420 1.75 21.02 4.54
CA LEU A 420 0.60 20.95 5.43
C LEU A 420 0.72 19.77 6.40
N PRO A 421 0.24 19.93 7.65
CA PRO A 421 0.01 18.81 8.54
C PRO A 421 -0.89 17.76 7.87
N ILE A 422 -0.61 16.46 8.07
CA ILE A 422 -1.39 15.36 7.48
C ILE A 422 -2.87 15.49 7.83
N GLN A 423 -3.21 15.88 9.06
CA GLN A 423 -4.60 16.11 9.44
C GLN A 423 -5.31 17.16 8.57
N ASP A 424 -4.59 18.20 8.15
CA ASP A 424 -5.15 19.25 7.31
C ASP A 424 -5.29 18.79 5.86
N ILE A 425 -4.36 17.96 5.37
CA ILE A 425 -4.48 17.30 4.06
C ILE A 425 -5.73 16.41 4.05
N VAL A 426 -5.89 15.54 5.06
CA VAL A 426 -7.02 14.63 5.20
C VAL A 426 -8.33 15.41 5.32
N ARG A 427 -8.38 16.48 6.13
CA ARG A 427 -9.56 17.36 6.25
C ARG A 427 -9.93 17.99 4.91
N LEU A 428 -8.96 18.56 4.18
CA LEU A 428 -9.18 19.18 2.86
C LEU A 428 -9.76 18.18 1.85
N LYS A 429 -9.39 16.91 1.94
CA LYS A 429 -9.92 15.86 1.05
C LYS A 429 -11.29 15.40 1.47
N TRP A 430 -11.53 15.17 2.75
CA TRP A 430 -12.86 14.84 3.27
C TRP A 430 -13.89 15.92 2.93
N GLU A 431 -13.53 17.20 2.99
CA GLU A 431 -14.38 18.32 2.56
C GLU A 431 -14.70 18.34 1.06
N GLN A 432 -13.94 17.62 0.22
CA GLN A 432 -14.24 17.47 -1.20
C GLN A 432 -15.18 16.29 -1.46
N VAL A 433 -15.10 15.23 -0.65
CA VAL A 433 -15.89 14.00 -0.82
C VAL A 433 -17.27 14.12 -0.17
N ASN A 434 -17.38 14.81 0.97
CA ASN A 434 -18.65 14.96 1.71
C ASN A 434 -19.51 16.15 1.25
N ARG A 435 -19.25 16.71 0.06
CA ARG A 435 -20.12 17.74 -0.55
C ARG A 435 -21.23 17.07 -1.35
N ASP A 436 -22.17 16.43 -0.67
CA ASP A 436 -23.49 16.06 -1.20
C ASP A 436 -24.54 16.11 -0.08
#